data_AF-A0A2A2E946-F1
#
_entry.id   AF-A0A2A2E946-F1
#
_cell.length_a   1.000
_cell.length_b   1.000
_cell.length_c   1.000
_cell.angle_alpha   90.00
_cell.angle_beta   90.00
_cell.angle_gamma   90.00
#
_symmetry.space_group_name_H-M   'P 1'
#
loop_
_entity.id
_entity.type
_entity.pdbx_description
1 polymer ?
#
loop_
_entity_poly.entity_id
_entity_poly.type
_entity_poly.pdbx_seq_one_letter_code
_entity_poly.pdbx_strand_id
1 'polypeptide(L)' 'MAEATPALEIRNLHKRYGDLEVLKGISLTARDGDVISI' A
#
# COMPACT_ATOMS: atom_id res chain seq x y z
N MET A 1 18.42 13.53 9.69
CA MET A 1 17.23 13.15 10.46
C MET A 1 16.83 11.77 9.95
N ALA A 2 16.87 10.73 10.79
CA ALA A 2 16.49 9.39 10.34
C ALA A 2 14.99 9.42 10.01
N GLU A 3 14.66 9.13 8.76
CA GLU A 3 13.26 8.98 8.37
C GLU A 3 12.70 7.77 9.12
N ALA A 4 11.63 7.98 9.89
CA ALA A 4 11.06 6.92 10.70
C ALA A 4 10.64 5.75 9.79
N THR A 5 11.02 4.53 10.17
CA THR A 5 10.61 3.32 9.43
C THR A 5 9.08 3.27 9.37
N PRO A 6 8.47 3.13 8.19
CA PRO A 6 7.03 3.07 8.09
C PRO A 6 6.49 1.81 8.76
N ALA A 7 5.32 1.93 9.38
CA ALA A 7 4.62 0.82 10.03
C ALA A 7 4.08 -0.20 9.00
N LEU A 8 3.66 0.30 7.82
CA LEU A 8 3.24 -0.52 6.69
C LEU A 8 3.76 0.10 5.40
N GLU A 9 4.34 -0.73 4.53
CA GLU A 9 4.72 -0.33 3.18
C GLU A 9 4.23 -1.37 2.16
N ILE A 10 3.49 -0.89 1.17
CA ILE A 10 3.01 -1.62 0.00
C ILE A 10 3.68 -0.99 -1.21
N ARG A 11 4.33 -1.82 -2.03
CA ARG A 11 4.99 -1.39 -3.27
C ARG A 11 4.43 -2.19 -4.45
N ASN A 12 3.91 -1.49 -5.45
CA ASN A 12 3.42 -2.05 -6.71
C ASN A 12 2.54 -3.31 -6.52
N LEU A 13 1.54 -3.24 -5.64
CA LEU A 13 0.61 -4.35 -5.40
C LEU A 13 -0.35 -4.52 -6.58
N HIS A 14 -0.30 -5.69 -7.20
CA HIS A 14 -1.23 -6.12 -8.24
C HIS A 14 -2.09 -7.27 -7.76
N LYS A 15 -3.35 -7.29 -8.17
CA LYS A 15 -4.28 -8.39 -7.89
C LYS A 15 -5.22 -8.59 -9.06
N ARG A 16 -5.40 -9.86 -9.45
CA ARG A 16 -6.33 -10.28 -10.50
C ARG A 16 -7.25 -11.39 -9.97
N TYR A 17 -8.47 -11.41 -10.49
CA TYR A 17 -9.43 -12.51 -10.33
C TYR A 17 -9.85 -12.97 -11.73
N GLY A 18 -9.28 -14.09 -12.19
CA GLY A 18 -9.34 -14.46 -13.60
C GLY A 18 -8.75 -13.37 -14.48
N ASP A 19 -9.53 -12.94 -15.48
CA ASP A 19 -9.12 -11.88 -16.41
C ASP A 19 -9.29 -10.46 -15.85
N LEU A 20 -9.96 -10.30 -14.69
CA LEU A 20 -10.21 -9.00 -14.09
C LEU A 20 -9.04 -8.55 -13.21
N GLU A 21 -8.41 -7.41 -13.55
CA GLU A 21 -7.41 -6.75 -12.70
C GLU A 21 -8.07 -5.77 -11.72
N VAL A 22 -8.02 -6.12 -10.43
CA VAL A 22 -8.68 -5.38 -9.34
C VAL A 22 -7.73 -4.45 -8.57
N LEU A 23 -6.43 -4.78 -8.47
CA LEU A 23 -5.41 -3.86 -7.99
C LEU A 23 -4.38 -3.69 -9.10
N LYS A 24 -4.14 -2.44 -9.50
CA LYS A 24 -3.36 -2.06 -10.69
C LYS A 24 -2.04 -1.38 -10.30
N GLY A 25 -1.21 -2.07 -9.52
CA GLY A 25 0.10 -1.53 -9.11
C GLY A 25 -0.02 -0.46 -8.04
N ILE A 26 -0.72 -0.76 -6.96
CA ILE A 26 -0.95 0.17 -5.86
C ILE A 26 0.29 0.22 -4.96
N SER A 27 0.75 1.43 -4.64
CA SER A 27 1.79 1.66 -3.64
C SER A 27 1.22 2.53 -2.52
N LEU A 28 1.50 2.16 -1.27
CA LEU A 28 0.99 2.83 -0.08
C LEU A 28 2.00 2.74 1.04
N THR A 29 2.24 3.84 1.74
CA THR A 29 3.03 3.86 2.97
C THR A 29 2.15 4.40 4.09
N ALA A 30 2.09 3.68 5.22
CA ALA A 30 1.43 4.14 6.43
C ALA A 30 2.43 4.18 7.59
N ARG A 31 2.35 5.24 8.39
CA ARG A 31 3.15 5.46 9.60
C ARG A 31 2.30 5.19 10.84
N ASP A 32 2.96 5.15 11.99
CA ASP A 32 2.27 4.96 13.26
C ASP A 32 1.24 6.07 13.50
N GLY A 33 0.00 5.66 13.79
CA GLY A 33 -1.13 6.57 14.02
C GLY A 33 -1.89 7.02 12.77
N ASP A 34 -1.44 6.65 11.57
CA ASP A 34 -2.18 6.93 10.34
C ASP A 34 -3.50 6.13 10.33
N VAL A 35 -4.61 6.82 10.04
CA VAL A 35 -5.92 6.21 9.81
C VAL A 35 -6.29 6.41 8.35
N ILE A 36 -6.46 5.31 7.62
CA ILE A 36 -6.72 5.30 6.18
C ILE A 36 -8.09 4.66 5.94
N SER A 37 -8.98 5.37 5.24
CA SER A 37 -10.28 4.87 4.78
C SER A 37 -10.37 5.00 3.27
N ILE A 38 -10.92 3.97 2.62
CA ILE A 38 -11.06 3.86 1.16
C ILE A 38 -12.52 3.61 0.82
#